data_AF-A0A7W6ALG2-F1
#
_entry.id   AF-A0A7W6ALG2-F1
#
_cell.length_a   1.000
_cell.length_b   1.000
_cell.length_c   1.000
_cell.angle_alpha   90.00
_cell.angle_beta   90.00
_cell.angle_gamma   90.00
#
_symmetry.space_group_name_H-M   'P 1'
#
loop_
_entity.id
_entity.type
_entity.pdbx_description
1 polymer ?
#
loop_
_entity_poly.entity_id
_entity_poly.type
_entity_poly.pdbx_seq_one_letter_code
_entity_poly.pdbx_strand_id
1 'polypeptide(L)'
;MQSATTTIEAAAKAISSILDALERDPTDPAAVALRAALRRKGTEIAEAGDGITLQNVHELVCGVGDNRNERRAAELDAAWKGMPQWSSDAA
;
A
#
# COMPACT_ATOMS: atom_id res chain seq x y z
N MET A 1 10.12 18.73 -11.68
CA MET A 1 8.85 18.00 -11.41
C MET A 1 8.92 16.49 -11.68
N GLN A 2 9.99 15.93 -12.27
CA GLN A 2 10.05 14.48 -12.56
C GLN A 2 10.25 13.57 -11.34
N SER A 3 10.82 14.07 -10.23
CA SER A 3 11.22 13.23 -9.08
C SER A 3 10.07 12.64 -8.24
N ALA A 4 8.91 13.32 -8.19
CA ALA A 4 7.78 12.87 -7.38
C ALA A 4 7.04 11.68 -8.02
N THR A 5 6.82 11.73 -9.34
CA THR A 5 6.18 10.64 -10.10
C THR A 5 6.98 9.34 -10.02
N THR A 6 8.32 9.42 -10.14
CA THR A 6 9.19 8.24 -10.03
C THR A 6 9.15 7.62 -8.64
N THR A 7 8.98 8.44 -7.60
CA THR A 7 8.90 7.98 -6.21
C THR A 7 7.59 7.22 -5.96
N ILE A 8 6.47 7.73 -6.48
CA ILE A 8 5.16 7.06 -6.39
C ILE A 8 5.17 5.73 -7.15
N GLU A 9 5.69 5.69 -8.38
CA GLU A 9 5.74 4.46 -9.19
C GLU A 9 6.64 3.39 -8.55
N ALA A 10 7.80 3.79 -8.01
CA ALA A 10 8.71 2.87 -7.33
C ALA A 10 8.08 2.30 -6.06
N ALA A 11 7.41 3.14 -5.27
CA ALA A 11 6.68 2.72 -4.07
C ALA A 11 5.53 1.76 -4.42
N ALA A 12 4.71 2.11 -5.42
CA ALA A 12 3.59 1.29 -5.87
C ALA A 12 4.06 -0.07 -6.40
N LYS A 13 5.18 -0.13 -7.12
CA LYS A 13 5.78 -1.38 -7.60
C LYS A 13 6.23 -2.27 -6.43
N ALA A 14 6.89 -1.70 -5.44
CA ALA A 14 7.35 -2.43 -4.26
C ALA A 14 6.16 -2.99 -3.46
N ILE A 15 5.13 -2.18 -3.24
CA ILE A 15 3.90 -2.60 -2.55
C ILE A 15 3.16 -3.69 -3.35
N SER A 16 3.03 -3.52 -4.66
CA SER A 16 2.40 -4.53 -5.53
C SER A 16 3.11 -5.89 -5.44
N SER A 17 4.44 -5.90 -5.39
CA SER A 17 5.21 -7.15 -5.24
C SER A 17 4.96 -7.86 -3.89
N ILE A 18 4.75 -7.09 -2.81
CA ILE A 18 4.41 -7.66 -1.50
C ILE A 18 2.98 -8.22 -1.50
N LEU A 19 2.04 -7.50 -2.13
CA LEU A 19 0.65 -7.96 -2.28
C LEU A 19 0.56 -9.21 -3.16
N ASP A 20 1.32 -9.27 -4.26
CA ASP A 20 1.41 -10.47 -5.11
C ASP A 20 1.89 -11.69 -4.30
N ALA A 21 2.84 -11.50 -3.37
CA ALA A 21 3.30 -12.58 -2.49
C ALA A 21 2.22 -13.02 -1.49
N LEU A 22 1.48 -12.08 -0.90
CA LEU A 22 0.35 -12.37 0.00
C LEU A 22 -0.80 -13.09 -0.73
N GLU A 23 -1.07 -12.71 -1.98
CA GLU A 23 -2.11 -13.33 -2.80
C GLU A 23 -1.77 -14.77 -3.20
N ARG A 24 -0.47 -15.07 -3.36
CA ARG A 24 -0.01 -16.39 -3.78
C ARG A 24 -0.19 -17.44 -2.68
N ASP A 25 0.09 -17.08 -1.44
CA ASP A 25 -0.12 -17.96 -0.28
C ASP A 25 -0.51 -17.14 0.97
N PRO A 26 -1.82 -16.94 1.20
CA PRO A 26 -2.29 -16.14 2.33
C PRO A 26 -2.10 -16.81 3.69
N THR A 27 -1.77 -18.11 3.71
CA THR A 27 -1.54 -18.89 4.94
C THR A 27 -0.05 -19.05 5.28
N ASP A 28 0.83 -18.55 4.42
CA ASP A 28 2.27 -18.60 4.63
C ASP A 28 2.63 -17.92 5.97
N PRO A 29 3.45 -18.54 6.84
CA PRO A 29 4.03 -17.89 8.00
C PRO A 29 4.67 -16.52 7.70
N ALA A 30 5.15 -16.31 6.47
CA ALA A 30 5.69 -15.06 5.98
C ALA A 30 4.63 -13.96 5.81
N ALA A 31 3.33 -14.27 5.75
CA ALA A 31 2.26 -13.30 5.58
C ALA A 31 2.28 -12.20 6.67
N VAL A 32 2.63 -12.57 7.91
CA VAL A 32 2.81 -11.60 9.00
C VAL A 32 3.96 -10.63 8.70
N ALA A 33 5.10 -11.14 8.22
CA ALA A 33 6.25 -10.33 7.85
C ALA A 33 5.97 -9.44 6.63
N LEU A 34 5.22 -9.95 5.65
CA LEU A 34 4.79 -9.20 4.47
C LEU A 34 3.85 -8.05 4.86
N ARG A 35 2.86 -8.29 5.74
CA ARG A 35 2.00 -7.22 6.28
C ARG A 35 2.79 -6.18 7.08
N ALA A 36 3.78 -6.60 7.86
CA ALA A 36 4.70 -5.67 8.53
C ALA A 36 5.55 -4.85 7.54
N ALA A 37 5.92 -5.44 6.39
CA ALA A 37 6.61 -4.72 5.32
C ALA A 37 5.69 -3.68 4.64
N LEU A 38 4.40 -4.00 4.41
CA LEU A 38 3.41 -3.04 3.92
C LEU A 38 3.29 -1.83 4.86
N ARG A 39 3.20 -2.09 6.19
CA ARG A 39 3.20 -1.05 7.22
C ARG A 39 4.44 -0.16 7.13
N ARG A 40 5.64 -0.75 7.08
CA ARG A 40 6.90 0.03 6.97
C ARG A 40 6.93 0.89 5.71
N LYS A 41 6.50 0.36 4.56
CA LYS A 41 6.48 1.12 3.31
C LYS A 41 5.52 2.31 3.40
N GLY A 42 4.34 2.12 3.98
CA GLY A 42 3.42 3.24 4.24
C GLY A 42 4.05 4.32 5.12
N THR A 43 4.79 3.92 6.17
CA THR A 43 5.51 4.87 7.04
C THR A 43 6.60 5.62 6.27
N GLU A 44 7.44 4.92 5.50
CA GLU A 44 8.50 5.55 4.70
C GLU A 44 7.92 6.58 3.71
N ILE A 45 6.79 6.25 3.06
CA ILE A 45 6.12 7.16 2.12
C ILE A 45 5.56 8.38 2.87
N ALA A 46 4.92 8.17 4.03
CA ALA A 46 4.35 9.24 4.85
C ALA A 46 5.43 10.15 5.46
N GLU A 47 6.61 9.62 5.79
CA GLU A 47 7.74 10.41 6.29
C GLU A 47 8.44 11.20 5.18
N ALA A 48 8.49 10.66 3.96
CA ALA A 48 9.15 11.28 2.82
C ALA A 48 8.28 12.29 2.06
N GLY A 49 6.96 12.23 2.21
CA GLY A 49 6.01 13.01 1.43
C GLY A 49 4.90 13.66 2.25
N ASP A 50 3.97 14.28 1.54
CA ASP A 50 2.67 14.67 2.09
C ASP A 50 1.70 13.46 2.06
N GLY A 51 0.62 13.52 2.85
CA GLY A 51 -0.38 12.45 2.89
C GLY A 51 -1.02 12.14 1.53
N ILE A 52 -0.95 13.10 0.58
CA ILE A 52 -1.37 12.93 -0.81
C ILE A 52 -0.53 11.86 -1.52
N THR A 53 0.77 11.77 -1.22
CA THR A 53 1.65 10.75 -1.80
C THR A 53 1.22 9.34 -1.40
N LEU A 54 0.83 9.14 -0.14
CA LEU A 54 0.33 7.84 0.34
C LEU A 54 -1.01 7.46 -0.34
N GLN A 55 -1.90 8.44 -0.51
CA GLN A 55 -3.17 8.25 -1.22
C GLN A 55 -2.96 7.92 -2.71
N ASN A 56 -2.05 8.65 -3.39
CA ASN A 56 -1.73 8.40 -4.80
C ASN A 56 -1.13 7.00 -5.02
N VAL A 57 -0.29 6.53 -4.08
CA VAL A 57 0.24 5.16 -4.13
C VAL A 57 -0.88 4.14 -3.95
N HIS A 58 -1.82 4.38 -3.02
CA HIS A 58 -2.99 3.52 -2.84
C HIS A 58 -3.82 3.43 -4.13
N GLU A 59 -4.19 4.57 -4.72
CA GLU A 59 -4.96 4.63 -5.95
C GLU A 59 -4.24 3.95 -7.12
N LEU A 60 -2.90 4.08 -7.21
CA LEU A 60 -2.13 3.43 -8.27
C LEU A 60 -2.05 1.90 -8.10
N VAL A 61 -1.96 1.40 -6.87
CA VAL A 61 -1.88 -0.04 -6.58
C VAL A 61 -3.25 -0.73 -6.69
N CYS A 62 -4.29 -0.07 -6.21
CA CYS A 62 -5.63 -0.62 -6.17
C CYS A 62 -6.40 -0.32 -7.47
N GLY A 63 -6.17 0.81 -8.13
CA GLY A 63 -6.91 1.18 -9.34
C GLY A 63 -8.43 1.12 -9.16
N VAL A 64 -9.17 0.93 -10.25
CA VAL A 64 -10.64 0.79 -10.23
C VAL A 64 -11.03 -0.59 -10.78
N GLY A 65 -11.87 -1.33 -10.04
CA GLY A 65 -12.83 -2.27 -10.64
C GLY A 65 -12.44 -3.73 -10.84
N ASP A 66 -11.88 -4.42 -9.83
CA ASP A 66 -11.90 -5.89 -9.78
C ASP A 66 -11.79 -6.41 -8.32
N ASN A 67 -12.29 -7.63 -8.06
CA ASN A 67 -12.23 -8.30 -6.75
C ASN A 67 -10.80 -8.43 -6.20
N ARG A 68 -9.79 -8.47 -7.09
CA ARG A 68 -8.38 -8.47 -6.69
C ARG A 68 -7.99 -7.12 -6.08
N ASN A 69 -8.42 -6.04 -6.71
CA ASN A 69 -8.12 -4.67 -6.30
C ASN A 69 -8.80 -4.32 -4.97
N GLU A 70 -10.03 -4.78 -4.77
CA GLU A 70 -10.74 -4.64 -3.48
C GLU A 70 -10.01 -5.35 -2.34
N ARG A 71 -9.51 -6.57 -2.59
CA ARG A 71 -8.70 -7.30 -1.59
C ARG A 71 -7.38 -6.60 -1.28
N ARG A 72 -6.73 -6.01 -2.29
CA ARG A 72 -5.52 -5.20 -2.10
C ARG A 72 -5.79 -3.96 -1.27
N ALA A 73 -6.87 -3.25 -1.58
CA ALA A 73 -7.31 -2.10 -0.80
C ALA A 73 -7.53 -2.49 0.66
N ALA A 74 -8.27 -3.57 0.93
CA ALA A 74 -8.52 -4.04 2.29
C ALA A 74 -7.22 -4.40 3.06
N GLU A 75 -6.24 -5.04 2.42
CA GLU A 75 -4.94 -5.35 3.04
C GLU A 75 -4.12 -4.08 3.31
N LEU A 76 -4.12 -3.10 2.40
CA LEU A 76 -3.44 -1.82 2.59
C LEU A 76 -4.12 -0.98 3.68
N ASP A 77 -5.44 -0.91 3.69
CA ASP A 77 -6.24 -0.26 4.73
C ASP A 77 -5.93 -0.84 6.11
N ALA A 78 -5.93 -2.17 6.21
CA ALA A 78 -5.58 -2.85 7.46
C ALA A 78 -4.14 -2.56 7.89
N ALA A 79 -3.19 -2.55 6.95
CA ALA A 79 -1.79 -2.27 7.24
C ALA A 79 -1.56 -0.81 7.65
N TRP A 80 -2.26 0.15 7.05
CA TRP A 80 -2.03 1.58 7.26
C TRP A 80 -2.98 2.22 8.27
N LYS A 81 -3.97 1.48 8.77
CA LYS A 81 -4.85 1.90 9.86
C LYS A 81 -4.08 2.57 10.99
N GLY A 82 -4.57 3.74 11.42
CA GLY A 82 -3.98 4.53 12.51
C GLY A 82 -2.67 5.24 12.17
N MET A 83 -2.24 5.27 10.90
CA MET A 83 -1.22 6.23 10.48
C MET A 83 -1.80 7.64 10.47
N PRO A 84 -1.07 8.66 10.96
CA PRO A 84 -1.56 10.04 10.99
C PRO A 84 -1.97 10.60 9.62
N GLN A 85 -1.34 10.10 8.54
CA GLN A 85 -1.60 10.52 7.17
C GLN A 85 -2.54 9.57 6.41
N TRP A 86 -3.03 8.50 7.04
CA TRP A 86 -3.97 7.56 6.45
C TRP A 86 -5.36 7.77 7.05
N SER A 87 -6.26 8.36 6.28
CA SER A 87 -7.67 8.42 6.63
C SER A 87 -8.36 7.19 6.06
N SER A 88 -8.50 6.14 6.88
CA SER A 88 -9.25 4.93 6.49
C SER A 88 -10.77 5.16 6.44
N ASP A 89 -11.21 6.43 6.38
CA ASP A 89 -12.63 6.82 6.37
C ASP A 89 -13.16 6.72 4.92
N ALA A 90 -13.01 5.53 4.36
CA ALA A 90 -13.92 5.02 3.34
C ALA A 90 -14.96 4.18 4.09
N ALA A 91 -15.89 4.89 4.75
CA ALA A 91 -17.11 4.31 5.31
C ALA A 91 -18.17 4.15 4.22
#